data_AF-A0A9E3I3I5-F1
#
_entry.id   AF-A0A9E3I3I5-F1
#
_cell.length_a   1.000
_cell.length_b   1.000
_cell.length_c   1.000
_cell.angle_alpha   90.00
_cell.angle_beta   90.00
_cell.angle_gamma   90.00
#
_symmetry.space_group_name_H-M   'P 1'
#
loop_
_entity.id
_entity.type
_entity.pdbx_description
1 polymer ?
#
loop_
_entity_poly.entity_id
_entity_poly.type
_entity_poly.pdbx_seq_one_letter_code
_entity_poly.pdbx_strand_id
1 'polypeptide(L)'
;MKKEIISMGVLALAGIYLFGCNSSQRSELKVQNEANLRREKQISIGMPNPSAVYCVKLGYTYNTVTDEKGGQYGVCIFPDNSECKGWDFYRGKCGQPWSYCTQRGYDLKDLGQWEGWIKARFCTF
;
A
#
# COMPACT_ATOMS: atom_id res chain seq x y z
N MET A 1 -61.21 -44.71 4.74
CA MET A 1 -60.35 -43.57 5.07
C MET A 1 -59.44 -43.90 6.27
N LYS A 2 -58.42 -44.75 6.11
CA LYS A 2 -57.39 -45.02 7.17
C LYS A 2 -56.01 -45.42 6.60
N LYS A 3 -55.80 -45.32 5.28
CA LYS A 3 -54.59 -45.85 4.61
C LYS A 3 -53.48 -44.80 4.43
N GLU A 4 -53.85 -43.51 4.44
CA GLU A 4 -52.91 -42.42 4.13
C GLU A 4 -52.07 -41.94 5.33
N ILE A 5 -52.42 -42.33 6.57
CA ILE A 5 -51.73 -41.81 7.78
C ILE A 5 -50.43 -42.59 8.06
N ILE A 6 -50.30 -43.83 7.59
CA ILE A 6 -49.17 -44.70 7.95
C ILE A 6 -47.90 -44.38 7.12
N SER A 7 -48.04 -43.77 5.94
CA SER A 7 -46.89 -43.51 5.05
C SER A 7 -46.03 -42.29 5.45
N MET A 8 -46.61 -41.32 6.16
CA MET A 8 -45.88 -40.09 6.55
C MET A 8 -45.01 -40.27 7.81
N GLY A 9 -45.31 -41.26 8.66
CA GLY A 9 -44.59 -41.49 9.92
C GLY A 9 -43.21 -42.15 9.76
N VAL A 10 -43.03 -42.97 8.72
CA VAL A 10 -41.77 -43.72 8.51
C VAL A 10 -40.68 -42.83 7.88
N LEU A 11 -41.07 -41.82 7.09
CA LEU A 11 -40.13 -40.92 6.42
C LEU A 11 -39.48 -39.89 7.36
N ALA A 12 -40.13 -39.55 8.48
CA ALA A 12 -39.60 -38.57 9.44
C ALA A 12 -38.48 -39.12 10.33
N LEU A 13 -38.50 -40.42 10.65
CA LEU A 13 -37.51 -41.03 11.54
C LEU A 13 -36.17 -41.36 10.85
N ALA A 14 -36.18 -41.61 9.54
CA ALA A 14 -34.96 -41.81 8.76
C ALA A 14 -34.15 -40.52 8.57
N GLY A 15 -34.81 -39.35 8.56
CA GLY A 15 -34.16 -38.06 8.36
C GLY A 15 -33.29 -37.60 9.54
N ILE A 16 -33.66 -37.97 10.77
CA ILE A 16 -32.91 -37.57 11.98
C ILE A 16 -31.59 -38.37 12.11
N TYR A 17 -31.53 -39.58 11.55
CA TYR A 17 -30.36 -40.46 11.65
C TYR A 17 -29.17 -40.04 10.75
N LEU A 18 -29.39 -39.15 9.77
CA LEU A 18 -28.34 -38.68 8.85
C LEU A 18 -27.70 -37.33 9.24
N PHE A 19 -28.14 -36.68 10.32
CA PHE A 19 -27.58 -35.39 10.78
C PHE A 19 -26.74 -35.48 12.07
N GLY A 20 -26.37 -36.69 12.47
CA GLY A 20 -25.49 -36.92 13.62
C GLY A 20 -24.01 -36.83 13.27
N CYS A 21 -23.38 -35.70 13.67
CA CYS A 21 -21.94 -35.48 13.93
C CYS A 21 -21.06 -34.85 12.83
N ASN A 22 -20.83 -33.53 12.93
CA ASN A 22 -19.55 -32.90 13.33
C ASN A 22 -19.41 -31.49 12.73
N SER A 23 -19.92 -30.47 13.43
CA SER A 23 -19.86 -29.06 13.04
C SER A 23 -18.64 -28.29 13.61
N SER A 24 -17.63 -28.98 14.15
CA SER A 24 -16.59 -28.33 14.99
C SER A 24 -15.18 -28.23 14.38
N GLN A 25 -15.04 -27.95 13.09
CA GLN A 25 -13.71 -27.63 12.50
C GLN A 25 -13.71 -26.47 11.47
N ARG A 26 -14.80 -25.72 11.33
CA ARG A 26 -14.88 -24.66 10.30
C ARG A 26 -14.34 -23.28 10.73
N SER A 27 -14.14 -23.05 12.03
CA SER A 27 -13.74 -21.74 12.56
C SER A 27 -12.23 -21.46 12.53
N GLU A 28 -11.36 -22.48 12.56
CA GLU A 28 -9.91 -22.27 12.67
C GLU A 28 -9.24 -21.92 11.32
N LEU A 29 -9.66 -22.57 10.21
CA LEU A 29 -9.08 -22.36 8.88
C LEU A 29 -9.25 -20.92 8.36
N LYS A 30 -10.33 -20.23 8.73
CA LYS A 30 -10.58 -18.86 8.29
C LYS A 30 -9.64 -17.86 8.97
N VAL A 31 -9.41 -18.02 10.27
CA VAL A 31 -8.52 -17.13 11.05
C VAL A 31 -7.06 -17.31 10.62
N GLN A 32 -6.63 -18.55 10.33
CA GLN A 32 -5.29 -18.82 9.82
C GLN A 32 -5.05 -18.28 8.41
N ASN A 33 -6.04 -18.35 7.51
CA ASN A 33 -5.90 -17.82 6.17
C ASN A 33 -5.78 -16.29 6.13
N GLU A 34 -6.48 -15.57 7.01
CA GLU A 34 -6.36 -14.10 7.11
C GLU A 34 -5.00 -13.66 7.68
N ALA A 35 -4.44 -14.39 8.65
CA ALA A 35 -3.12 -14.12 9.20
C ALA A 35 -1.99 -14.39 8.19
N ASN A 36 -2.14 -15.43 7.35
CA ASN A 36 -1.19 -15.74 6.28
C ASN A 36 -1.26 -14.72 5.14
N LEU A 37 -2.46 -14.25 4.77
CA LEU A 37 -2.63 -13.19 3.77
C LEU A 37 -1.93 -11.88 4.17
N ARG A 38 -1.93 -11.55 5.47
CA ARG A 38 -1.23 -10.36 6.00
C ARG A 38 0.28 -10.52 5.99
N ARG A 39 0.79 -11.73 6.25
CA ARG A 39 2.24 -12.01 6.23
C ARG A 39 2.81 -12.03 4.83
N GLU A 40 2.08 -12.56 3.84
CA GLU A 40 2.51 -12.54 2.43
C GLU A 40 2.52 -11.14 1.82
N LYS A 41 1.59 -10.27 2.23
CA LYS A 41 1.51 -8.88 1.73
C LYS A 41 2.69 -7.99 2.16
N GLN A 42 3.53 -8.42 3.10
CA GLN A 42 4.54 -7.58 3.76
C GLN A 42 5.93 -8.21 3.82
N ILE A 43 6.31 -9.02 2.83
CA ILE A 43 7.73 -9.33 2.60
C ILE A 43 8.19 -8.50 1.40
N SER A 44 8.38 -7.19 1.61
CA SER A 44 9.09 -6.37 0.61
C SER A 44 10.58 -6.63 0.77
N ILE A 45 11.15 -7.46 -0.10
CA ILE A 45 12.61 -7.65 -0.16
C ILE A 45 13.20 -6.40 -0.82
N GLY A 46 13.67 -5.44 -0.01
CA GLY A 46 14.35 -4.23 -0.47
C GLY A 46 14.09 -3.01 0.42
N MET A 47 15.12 -2.18 0.62
CA MET A 47 14.96 -0.85 1.23
C MET A 47 14.12 0.02 0.29
N PRO A 48 13.05 0.69 0.76
CA PRO A 48 12.24 1.53 -0.10
C PRO A 48 13.06 2.70 -0.66
N ASN A 49 12.73 3.14 -1.88
CA ASN A 49 13.38 4.28 -2.51
C ASN A 49 13.13 5.56 -1.67
N PRO A 50 14.18 6.21 -1.13
CA PRO A 50 14.03 7.40 -0.28
C PRO A 50 13.23 8.53 -0.93
N SER A 51 13.40 8.75 -2.24
CA SER A 51 12.67 9.79 -2.96
C SER A 51 11.17 9.49 -3.07
N ALA A 52 10.81 8.20 -3.24
CA ALA A 52 9.42 7.76 -3.26
C ALA A 52 8.77 7.91 -1.88
N VAL A 53 9.48 7.47 -0.83
CA VAL A 53 9.03 7.59 0.55
C VAL A 53 8.81 9.05 0.91
N TYR A 54 9.73 9.94 0.55
CA TYR A 54 9.63 11.37 0.81
C TYR A 54 8.39 11.99 0.14
N CYS A 55 8.20 11.73 -1.16
CA CYS A 55 7.04 12.21 -1.91
C CYS A 55 5.71 11.77 -1.25
N VAL A 56 5.57 10.47 -0.96
CA VAL A 56 4.35 9.91 -0.37
C VAL A 56 4.14 10.37 1.07
N LYS A 57 5.20 10.52 1.87
CA LYS A 57 5.11 11.01 3.27
C LYS A 57 4.65 12.46 3.37
N LEU A 58 4.87 13.26 2.33
CA LEU A 58 4.33 14.62 2.23
C LEU A 58 2.88 14.66 1.70
N GLY A 59 2.30 13.51 1.37
CA GLY A 59 0.93 13.40 0.88
C GLY A 59 0.78 13.55 -0.63
N TYR A 60 1.89 13.45 -1.38
CA TYR A 60 1.88 13.57 -2.85
C TYR A 60 1.86 12.20 -3.53
N THR A 61 1.54 12.20 -4.82
CA THR A 61 1.48 10.97 -5.62
C THR A 61 2.85 10.67 -6.22
N TYR A 62 3.33 9.43 -6.10
CA TYR A 62 4.58 8.99 -6.74
C TYR A 62 4.28 7.97 -7.83
N ASN A 63 4.74 8.26 -9.05
CA ASN A 63 4.58 7.38 -10.21
C ASN A 63 5.94 6.96 -10.77
N THR A 64 6.02 5.74 -11.29
CA THR A 64 7.16 5.28 -12.09
C THR A 64 6.82 5.44 -13.57
N VAL A 65 7.67 6.14 -14.30
CA VAL A 65 7.54 6.42 -15.73
C VAL A 65 8.64 5.68 -16.48
N THR A 66 8.29 5.10 -17.63
CA THR A 66 9.22 4.47 -18.55
C THR A 66 9.52 5.44 -19.70
N ASP A 67 10.79 5.69 -19.98
CA ASP A 67 11.23 6.50 -21.11
C ASP A 67 11.16 5.74 -22.45
N GLU A 68 11.39 6.46 -23.56
CA GLU A 68 11.37 5.90 -24.91
C GLU A 68 12.41 4.79 -25.14
N LYS A 69 13.45 4.73 -24.30
CA LYS A 69 14.53 3.73 -24.35
C LYS A 69 14.27 2.57 -23.39
N GLY A 70 13.13 2.55 -22.70
CA GLY A 70 12.75 1.52 -21.72
C GLY A 70 13.31 1.75 -20.31
N GLY A 71 14.02 2.85 -20.06
CA GLY A 71 14.53 3.22 -18.74
C GLY A 71 13.40 3.69 -17.82
N GLN A 72 13.42 3.27 -16.55
CA GLN A 72 12.41 3.68 -15.57
C GLN A 72 12.94 4.73 -14.60
N TYR A 73 12.13 5.75 -14.31
CA TYR A 73 12.41 6.76 -13.30
C TYR A 73 11.14 7.15 -12.56
N GLY A 74 11.30 7.65 -11.34
CA GLY A 74 10.18 8.12 -10.54
C GLY A 74 9.89 9.60 -10.71
N VAL A 75 8.61 9.96 -10.69
CA VAL A 75 8.12 11.33 -10.61
C VAL A 75 7.21 11.49 -9.39
N CYS A 76 7.32 12.64 -8.73
CA CYS A 76 6.42 13.10 -7.69
C CYS A 76 5.47 14.12 -8.30
N ILE A 77 4.17 13.91 -8.13
CA ILE A 77 3.08 14.71 -8.68
C ILE A 77 2.43 15.47 -7.52
N PHE A 78 2.43 16.79 -7.63
CA PHE A 78 1.95 17.70 -6.61
C PHE A 78 0.44 17.99 -6.76
N PRO A 79 -0.22 18.60 -5.75
CA PRO A 79 -1.66 18.89 -5.80
C PRO A 79 -2.12 19.81 -6.95
N ASP A 80 -1.22 20.62 -7.51
CA ASP A 80 -1.48 21.45 -8.68
C ASP A 80 -1.29 20.70 -10.02
N ASN A 81 -1.03 19.39 -9.95
CA ASN A 81 -0.64 18.51 -11.07
C ASN A 81 0.70 18.84 -11.70
N SER A 82 1.51 19.74 -11.12
CA SER A 82 2.90 19.87 -11.52
C SER A 82 3.70 18.66 -11.07
N GLU A 83 4.75 18.33 -11.82
CA GLU A 83 5.53 17.11 -11.61
C GLU A 83 7.01 17.42 -11.44
N CYS A 84 7.70 16.61 -10.65
CA CYS A 84 9.15 16.57 -10.68
C CYS A 84 9.73 15.17 -10.47
N LYS A 85 10.88 14.88 -11.10
CA LYS A 85 11.66 13.68 -10.84
C LYS A 85 11.91 13.51 -9.34
N GLY A 86 11.62 12.33 -8.80
CA GLY A 86 11.64 12.07 -7.36
C GLY A 86 12.96 12.46 -6.70
N TRP A 87 14.09 12.06 -7.27
CA TRP A 87 15.42 12.40 -6.73
C TRP A 87 15.79 13.88 -6.85
N ASP A 88 15.20 14.61 -7.79
CA ASP A 88 15.43 16.04 -7.92
C ASP A 88 14.56 16.80 -6.91
N PHE A 89 13.33 16.35 -6.67
CA PHE A 89 12.48 16.88 -5.60
C PHE A 89 13.07 16.60 -4.21
N TYR A 90 13.52 15.37 -3.95
CA TYR A 90 14.18 14.99 -2.70
C TYR A 90 15.42 15.85 -2.37
N ARG A 91 16.16 16.28 -3.39
CA ARG A 91 17.33 17.17 -3.25
C ARG A 91 16.97 18.66 -3.31
N GLY A 92 15.68 18.98 -3.38
CA GLY A 92 15.18 20.35 -3.46
C GLY A 92 15.56 21.09 -4.74
N LYS A 93 15.86 20.39 -5.86
CA LYS A 93 16.20 21.04 -7.14
C LYS A 93 14.98 21.66 -7.84
N CYS A 94 13.80 21.13 -7.55
CA CYS A 94 12.49 21.49 -8.09
C CYS A 94 11.43 21.29 -6.99
N GLY A 95 10.19 21.69 -7.24
CA GLY A 95 9.07 21.48 -6.31
C GLY A 95 9.27 22.17 -4.95
N GLN A 96 10.06 23.24 -4.90
CA GLN A 96 10.44 23.92 -3.65
C GLN A 96 9.22 24.34 -2.81
N PRO A 97 8.14 24.92 -3.38
CA PRO A 97 6.92 25.23 -2.62
C PRO A 97 6.29 24.00 -1.94
N TRP A 98 6.49 22.82 -2.52
CA TRP A 98 5.98 21.54 -2.05
C TRP A 98 6.94 20.82 -1.10
N SER A 99 8.16 21.32 -0.90
CA SER A 99 9.14 20.70 0.00
C SER A 99 8.70 20.75 1.46
N TYR A 100 9.16 19.79 2.26
CA TYR A 100 8.95 19.81 3.71
C TYR A 100 9.32 21.14 4.35
N CYS A 101 10.43 21.75 3.91
CA CYS A 101 10.96 22.99 4.47
C CYS A 101 9.98 24.14 4.28
N THR A 102 9.57 24.40 3.04
CA THR A 102 8.64 25.49 2.74
C THR A 102 7.27 25.26 3.38
N GLN A 103 6.79 24.01 3.41
CA GLN A 103 5.53 23.65 4.08
C GLN A 103 5.56 23.87 5.61
N ARG A 104 6.74 23.93 6.21
CA ARG A 104 6.94 24.18 7.65
C ARG A 104 7.44 25.58 7.95
N GLY A 105 7.53 26.46 6.95
CA GLY A 105 8.00 27.83 7.11
C GLY A 105 9.51 27.97 7.27
N TYR A 106 10.29 26.96 6.88
CA TYR A 106 11.75 27.02 6.81
C TYR A 106 12.23 27.49 5.44
N ASP A 107 13.41 28.08 5.42
CA ASP A 107 14.10 28.49 4.20
C ASP A 107 14.74 27.29 3.49
N LEU A 108 14.73 27.33 2.16
CA LEU A 108 15.52 26.43 1.30
C LEU A 108 16.73 27.18 0.74
N LYS A 109 17.90 27.00 1.35
CA LYS A 109 19.13 27.63 0.88
C LYS A 109 19.90 26.70 -0.04
N ASP A 110 20.26 27.23 -1.20
CA ASP A 110 21.25 26.62 -2.09
C ASP A 110 22.63 27.00 -1.56
N LEU A 111 23.34 26.04 -0.98
CA LEU A 111 24.65 26.30 -0.38
C LEU A 111 25.77 26.41 -1.43
N GLY A 112 25.46 26.28 -2.72
CA GLY A 112 26.46 26.46 -3.79
C GLY A 112 27.56 25.39 -3.79
N GLN A 113 28.44 25.45 -4.80
CA GLN A 113 29.36 24.37 -5.17
C GLN A 113 30.59 24.20 -4.27
N TRP A 114 30.65 24.85 -3.10
CA TRP A 114 31.86 24.87 -2.25
C TRP A 114 32.11 23.57 -1.47
N GLU A 115 31.17 22.62 -1.49
CA GLU A 115 31.37 21.24 -1.01
C GLU A 115 31.31 20.18 -2.15
N GLY A 116 31.49 20.61 -3.40
CA GLY A 116 32.02 19.82 -4.53
C GLY A 116 31.29 18.57 -5.04
N TRP A 117 30.36 17.96 -4.30
CA TRP A 117 29.88 16.60 -4.64
C TRP A 117 28.37 16.42 -4.56
N ILE A 118 27.62 17.37 -3.95
CA ILE A 118 26.16 17.29 -3.84
C ILE A 118 25.53 18.63 -4.22
N LYS A 119 24.86 18.68 -5.39
CA LYS A 119 23.96 19.79 -5.75
C LYS A 119 22.59 19.55 -5.10
N ALA A 120 22.40 20.03 -3.87
CA ALA A 120 21.14 19.97 -3.13
C ALA A 120 20.88 21.28 -2.37
N ARG A 121 19.60 21.55 -2.09
CA ARG A 121 19.18 22.64 -1.20
C ARG A 121 18.96 22.09 0.21
N PHE A 122 19.29 22.88 1.21
CA PHE A 122 19.18 22.49 2.63
C PHE A 122 18.12 23.32 3.34
N CYS A 123 17.45 22.67 4.29
CA CYS A 123 16.52 23.30 5.21
C CYS A 123 17.29 24.17 6.19
N THR A 124 16.99 25.46 6.26
CA THR A 124 17.56 26.36 7.26
C THR A 124 16.46 27.09 8.01
N PHE A 125 16.76 27.46 9.25
CA PHE A 125 15.91 28.31 10.10
C PHE A 125 16.01 29.78 9.71
#